data_AF-A0A399SMH0-F1
#
_entry.id   AF-A0A399SMH0-F1
#
_cell.length_a   1.000
_cell.length_b   1.000
_cell.length_c   1.000
_cell.angle_alpha   90.00
_cell.angle_beta   90.00
_cell.angle_gamma   90.00
#
_symmetry.space_group_name_H-M   'P 1'
#
loop_
_entity.id
_entity.type
_entity.pdbx_description
1 polymer ?
#
loop_
_entity_poly.entity_id
_entity_poly.type
_entity_poly.pdbx_seq_one_letter_code
_entity_poly.pdbx_strand_id
1 'polypeptide(L)'
;MPSSSPAPASDSPTTPRSATRRPGSALLAGLLGVVAIASGGLLALAPVDTADVRVAWPQDASDIRSTSLLLTNQTPHALDVSFTSGAVEAAAATDDGVLLATIDPAEPEAATDGLVLTASGTALTLQVDGRTERLPVTAGDDVSYA
;
A
#
# COMPACT_ATOMS: atom_id res chain seq x y z
N MET A 1 -30.07 92.44 -34.67
CA MET A 1 -31.12 91.41 -34.84
C MET A 1 -30.66 90.41 -35.90
N PRO A 2 -30.88 89.08 -35.78
CA PRO A 2 -31.30 88.28 -34.63
C PRO A 2 -30.26 87.21 -34.19
N SER A 3 -30.50 86.65 -33.00
CA SER A 3 -29.75 85.60 -32.28
C SER A 3 -30.09 84.17 -32.72
N SER A 4 -29.22 83.19 -32.42
CA SER A 4 -29.54 81.80 -31.97
C SER A 4 -28.24 81.00 -31.78
N SER A 5 -27.76 80.74 -30.56
CA SER A 5 -28.11 79.68 -29.58
C SER A 5 -27.51 78.29 -29.89
N PRO A 6 -26.75 77.64 -28.96
CA PRO A 6 -26.01 76.41 -29.20
C PRO A 6 -26.85 75.14 -28.96
N ALA A 7 -26.69 74.11 -29.79
CA ALA A 7 -27.33 72.81 -29.62
C ALA A 7 -26.43 71.82 -28.82
N PRO A 8 -27.00 71.01 -27.91
CA PRO A 8 -26.25 70.20 -26.94
C PRO A 8 -25.71 68.88 -27.51
N ALA A 9 -24.60 68.43 -26.93
CA ALA A 9 -24.02 67.11 -27.14
C ALA A 9 -25.00 66.00 -26.72
N SER A 10 -25.29 65.08 -27.63
CA SER A 10 -26.07 63.88 -27.35
C SER A 10 -25.15 62.76 -26.86
N ASP A 11 -25.11 62.55 -25.55
CA ASP A 11 -24.68 61.28 -24.96
C ASP A 11 -25.71 60.21 -25.32
N SER A 12 -25.34 59.34 -26.26
CA SER A 12 -26.16 58.19 -26.62
C SER A 12 -25.98 57.09 -25.56
N PRO A 13 -27.06 56.54 -24.98
CA PRO A 13 -26.95 55.45 -24.03
C PRO A 13 -26.43 54.19 -24.74
N THR A 14 -25.31 53.66 -24.26
CA THR A 14 -24.84 52.32 -24.66
C THR A 14 -25.84 51.30 -24.14
N THR A 15 -26.64 50.74 -25.04
CA THR A 15 -27.56 49.65 -24.74
C THR A 15 -26.78 48.38 -24.41
N PRO A 16 -27.21 47.59 -23.39
CA PRO A 16 -26.57 46.32 -23.10
C PRO A 16 -26.81 45.37 -24.28
N ARG A 17 -25.73 44.89 -24.90
CA ARG A 17 -25.79 43.83 -25.90
C ARG A 17 -26.34 42.57 -25.22
N SER A 18 -27.63 42.30 -25.43
CA SER A 18 -28.21 40.99 -25.10
C SER A 18 -27.52 39.94 -25.98
N ALA A 19 -26.61 39.18 -25.38
CA ALA A 19 -25.99 38.04 -26.04
C ALA A 19 -27.08 37.00 -26.32
N THR A 20 -27.48 36.89 -27.59
CA THR A 20 -28.40 35.86 -28.06
C THR A 20 -27.73 34.49 -27.89
N ARG A 21 -28.00 33.84 -26.74
CA ARG A 21 -27.60 32.45 -26.51
C ARG A 21 -28.29 31.59 -27.58
N ARG A 22 -27.50 31.04 -28.50
CA ARG A 22 -27.98 30.08 -29.48
C ARG A 22 -28.40 28.80 -28.73
N PRO A 23 -29.62 28.30 -28.90
CA PRO A 23 -30.14 27.17 -28.13
C PRO A 23 -29.31 25.88 -28.32
N GLY A 24 -28.60 25.74 -29.45
CA GLY A 24 -27.70 24.60 -29.69
C GLY A 24 -26.49 24.51 -28.76
N SER A 25 -25.98 25.64 -28.22
CA SER A 25 -24.86 25.60 -27.29
C SER A 25 -25.26 25.17 -25.88
N ALA A 26 -26.51 25.40 -25.49
CA ALA A 26 -27.03 24.98 -24.19
C ALA A 26 -27.21 23.45 -24.11
N LEU A 27 -27.69 22.82 -25.18
CA LEU A 27 -27.81 21.35 -25.27
C LEU A 27 -26.45 20.67 -25.25
N LEU A 28 -25.47 21.20 -26.00
CA LEU A 28 -24.10 20.70 -25.99
C LEU A 28 -23.47 20.82 -24.59
N ALA A 29 -23.63 21.98 -23.93
CA ALA A 29 -23.12 22.20 -22.59
C ALA A 29 -23.77 21.23 -21.57
N GLY A 30 -25.07 20.97 -21.69
CA GLY A 30 -25.77 19.98 -20.87
C GLY A 30 -25.22 18.56 -21.08
N LEU A 31 -25.03 18.14 -22.33
CA LEU A 31 -24.44 16.84 -22.66
C LEU A 31 -23.03 16.69 -22.08
N LEU A 32 -22.18 17.71 -22.26
CA LEU A 32 -20.82 17.71 -21.69
C LEU A 32 -20.84 17.67 -20.16
N GLY A 33 -21.78 18.36 -19.52
CA GLY A 33 -21.97 18.31 -18.07
C GLY A 33 -22.36 16.90 -17.60
N VAL A 34 -23.29 16.24 -18.28
CA VAL A 34 -23.68 14.85 -17.98
C VAL A 34 -22.50 13.90 -18.16
N VAL A 35 -21.74 14.03 -19.26
CA VAL A 35 -20.54 13.22 -19.50
C VAL A 35 -19.51 13.47 -18.41
N ALA A 36 -19.25 14.72 -18.04
CA ALA A 36 -18.29 15.05 -16.98
C ALA A 36 -18.69 14.46 -15.62
N ILE A 37 -19.98 14.55 -15.25
CA ILE A 37 -20.51 13.96 -14.02
C ILE A 37 -20.36 12.43 -14.06
N ALA A 38 -20.75 11.80 -15.17
CA ALA A 38 -20.67 10.35 -15.34
C ALA A 38 -19.20 9.87 -15.30
N SER A 39 -18.31 10.50 -16.05
CA SER A 39 -16.88 10.17 -16.07
C SER A 39 -16.23 10.39 -14.70
N GLY A 40 -16.55 11.49 -14.01
CA GLY A 40 -16.05 11.75 -12.66
C GLY A 40 -16.51 10.69 -11.65
N GLY A 41 -17.78 10.27 -11.74
CA GLY A 41 -18.31 9.19 -10.90
C GLY A 41 -17.67 7.83 -11.20
N LEU A 42 -17.41 7.53 -12.48
CA LEU A 42 -16.78 6.27 -12.89
C LEU A 42 -15.27 6.24 -12.62
N LEU A 43 -14.61 7.39 -12.43
CA LEU A 43 -13.16 7.46 -12.20
C LEU A 43 -12.73 6.70 -10.94
N ALA A 44 -13.52 6.74 -9.86
CA ALA A 44 -13.23 6.01 -8.62
C ALA A 44 -13.33 4.47 -8.78
N LEU A 45 -13.99 4.01 -9.83
CA LEU A 45 -14.14 2.59 -10.19
C LEU A 45 -13.19 2.19 -11.32
N ALA A 46 -12.42 3.14 -11.85
CA ALA A 46 -11.48 2.84 -12.92
C ALA A 46 -10.38 1.91 -12.37
N PRO A 47 -9.99 0.89 -13.14
CA PRO A 47 -8.90 0.01 -12.73
C PRO A 47 -7.62 0.82 -12.54
N VAL A 48 -6.90 0.50 -11.47
CA VAL A 48 -5.60 1.07 -11.16
C VAL A 48 -4.56 -0.05 -11.18
N ASP A 49 -3.38 0.26 -11.69
CA ASP A 49 -2.25 -0.67 -11.63
C ASP A 49 -1.57 -0.55 -10.26
N THR A 50 -1.52 -1.66 -9.55
CA THR A 50 -0.82 -1.77 -8.27
C THR A 50 0.44 -2.62 -8.45
N ALA A 51 1.56 -2.17 -7.88
CA ALA A 51 2.78 -2.96 -7.87
C ALA A 51 2.72 -4.00 -6.75
N ASP A 52 2.84 -5.28 -7.11
CA ASP A 52 3.03 -6.37 -6.15
C ASP A 52 4.51 -6.47 -5.76
N VAL A 53 4.85 -5.99 -4.57
CA VAL A 53 6.22 -6.03 -4.05
C VAL A 53 6.42 -7.30 -3.23
N ARG A 54 7.40 -8.10 -3.62
CA ARG A 54 7.82 -9.31 -2.90
C ARG A 54 9.28 -9.19 -2.49
N VAL A 55 9.58 -9.58 -1.26
CA VAL A 55 10.95 -9.66 -0.75
C VAL A 55 11.24 -11.11 -0.39
N ALA A 56 12.34 -11.64 -0.93
CA ALA A 56 12.82 -12.98 -0.61
C ALA A 56 14.07 -12.91 0.28
N TRP A 57 14.30 -13.91 1.10
CA TRP A 57 15.54 -14.08 1.84
C TRP A 57 15.84 -15.58 1.95
N PRO A 58 17.10 -16.02 1.86
CA PRO A 58 18.28 -15.21 1.54
C PRO A 58 18.30 -14.75 0.08
N GLN A 59 19.02 -13.66 -0.20
CA GLN A 59 19.21 -13.15 -1.57
C GLN A 59 20.25 -13.99 -2.33
N ASP A 60 21.26 -14.49 -1.61
CA ASP A 60 22.27 -15.43 -2.10
C ASP A 60 22.33 -16.62 -1.12
N ALA A 61 22.08 -17.83 -1.63
CA ALA A 61 22.09 -19.04 -0.82
C ALA A 61 23.49 -19.41 -0.28
N SER A 62 24.56 -18.85 -0.87
CA SER A 62 25.94 -19.10 -0.44
C SER A 62 26.45 -18.10 0.60
N ASP A 63 25.75 -16.98 0.83
CA ASP A 63 26.10 -15.95 1.82
C ASP A 63 24.87 -15.54 2.64
N ILE A 64 24.45 -16.44 3.52
CA ILE A 64 23.29 -16.23 4.40
C ILE A 64 23.67 -15.29 5.55
N ARG A 65 23.03 -14.12 5.59
CA ARG A 65 23.20 -13.13 6.66
C ARG A 65 21.87 -12.53 7.07
N SER A 66 21.74 -12.19 8.34
CA SER A 66 20.61 -11.39 8.85
C SER A 66 20.51 -10.09 8.06
N THR A 67 19.28 -9.70 7.74
CA THR A 67 18.97 -8.48 7.00
C THR A 67 17.98 -7.62 7.76
N SER A 68 17.89 -6.34 7.40
CA SER A 68 16.91 -5.41 7.96
C SER A 68 15.99 -4.91 6.85
N LEU A 69 14.69 -5.08 7.07
CA LEU A 69 13.63 -4.54 6.22
C LEU A 69 12.60 -3.85 7.12
N LEU A 70 12.61 -2.52 7.13
CA LEU A 70 11.60 -1.75 7.86
C LEU A 70 10.36 -1.57 6.99
N LEU A 71 9.23 -2.13 7.43
CA LEU A 71 7.93 -1.98 6.77
C LEU A 71 7.20 -0.75 7.29
N THR A 72 6.76 0.14 6.39
CA THR A 72 5.97 1.31 6.78
C THR A 72 4.60 0.94 7.35
N ASN A 73 3.98 -0.12 6.81
CA ASN A 73 2.68 -0.61 7.28
C ASN A 73 2.79 -1.64 8.42
N GLN A 74 4.01 -1.84 8.95
CA GLN A 74 4.39 -2.73 10.05
C GLN A 74 4.14 -4.24 9.84
N THR A 75 3.14 -4.64 9.06
CA THR A 75 2.79 -6.04 8.80
C THR A 75 2.78 -6.31 7.28
N PRO A 76 3.42 -7.39 6.81
CA PRO A 76 3.32 -7.80 5.42
C PRO A 76 1.91 -8.35 5.12
N HIS A 77 1.53 -8.37 3.84
CA HIS A 77 0.27 -8.98 3.43
C HIS A 77 0.26 -10.51 3.64
N ALA A 78 1.40 -11.15 3.34
CA ALA A 78 1.63 -12.58 3.54
C ALA A 78 3.13 -12.80 3.83
N LEU A 79 3.45 -13.87 4.56
CA LEU A 79 4.81 -14.29 4.86
C LEU A 79 4.90 -15.82 4.74
N ASP A 80 5.54 -16.29 3.68
CA ASP A 80 5.80 -17.71 3.47
C ASP A 80 7.22 -18.06 3.94
N VAL A 81 7.35 -19.13 4.72
CA VAL A 81 8.64 -19.52 5.29
C VAL A 81 8.84 -21.03 5.18
N SER A 82 10.02 -21.44 4.72
CA SER A 82 10.42 -22.84 4.63
C SER A 82 11.85 -23.04 5.10
N PHE A 83 12.11 -24.20 5.70
CA PHE A 83 13.41 -24.54 6.24
C PHE A 83 13.75 -26.00 5.98
N THR A 84 15.04 -26.27 5.81
CA THR A 84 15.55 -27.64 5.79
C THR A 84 15.67 -28.17 7.22
N SER A 85 15.58 -29.48 7.38
CA SER A 85 15.81 -30.13 8.69
C SER A 85 17.19 -29.79 9.28
N GLY A 86 18.21 -29.66 8.43
CA GLY A 86 19.56 -29.27 8.85
C GLY A 86 19.64 -27.87 9.43
N ALA A 87 18.83 -26.91 8.93
CA ALA A 87 18.76 -25.57 9.52
C ALA A 87 18.11 -25.60 10.91
N VAL A 88 17.07 -26.42 11.09
CA VAL A 88 16.42 -26.63 12.38
C VAL A 88 17.39 -27.25 13.39
N GLU A 89 18.13 -28.29 12.99
CA GLU A 89 19.15 -28.92 13.83
C GLU A 89 20.29 -27.96 14.18
N ALA A 90 20.76 -27.16 13.21
CA ALA A 90 21.79 -26.16 13.45
C ALA A 90 21.34 -25.08 14.44
N ALA A 91 20.11 -24.57 14.30
CA ALA A 91 19.53 -23.61 15.24
C ALA A 91 19.42 -24.23 16.64
N ALA A 92 18.92 -25.46 16.78
CA ALA A 92 18.80 -26.14 18.07
C ALA A 92 20.14 -26.40 18.78
N ALA A 93 21.26 -26.35 18.04
CA ALA A 93 22.61 -26.47 18.59
C ALA A 93 23.22 -25.14 19.06
N THR A 94 22.56 -24.01 18.80
CA THR A 94 22.96 -22.69 19.32
C THR A 94 22.40 -22.45 20.73
N ASP A 95 22.96 -21.48 21.45
CA ASP A 95 22.51 -21.15 22.81
C ASP A 95 21.12 -20.49 22.84
N ASP A 96 20.78 -19.69 21.81
CA ASP A 96 19.50 -18.99 21.71
C ASP A 96 18.41 -19.78 20.96
N GLY A 97 18.80 -20.80 20.18
CA GLY A 97 17.89 -21.65 19.45
C GLY A 97 17.19 -20.94 18.30
N VAL A 98 17.56 -19.72 17.93
CA VAL A 98 16.78 -18.89 17.00
C VAL A 98 16.98 -19.35 15.56
N LEU A 99 15.88 -19.75 14.91
CA LEU A 99 15.87 -20.12 13.50
C LEU A 99 15.47 -18.94 12.60
N LEU A 100 14.45 -18.18 13.01
CA LEU A 100 13.97 -16.99 12.31
C LEU A 100 13.38 -16.00 13.33
N ALA A 101 13.63 -14.71 13.10
CA ALA A 101 12.94 -13.64 13.82
C ALA A 101 12.66 -12.45 12.87
N THR A 102 11.49 -11.83 12.98
CA THR A 102 11.14 -10.61 12.20
C THR A 102 11.40 -9.31 12.96
N ILE A 103 11.59 -9.41 14.28
CA ILE A 103 12.08 -8.37 15.18
C ILE A 103 13.29 -8.97 15.90
N ASP A 104 14.24 -8.13 16.33
CA ASP A 104 15.37 -8.60 17.13
C ASP A 104 14.86 -9.40 18.36
N PRO A 105 15.21 -10.68 18.51
CA PRO A 105 14.69 -11.53 19.58
C PRO A 105 15.13 -11.09 20.98
N ALA A 106 16.12 -10.17 21.09
CA ALA A 106 16.50 -9.55 22.35
C ALA A 106 15.52 -8.46 22.81
N GLU A 107 14.70 -7.93 21.90
CA GLU A 107 13.76 -6.86 22.20
C GLU A 107 12.43 -7.42 22.73
N PRO A 108 11.82 -6.79 23.76
CA PRO A 108 10.56 -7.26 24.34
C PRO A 108 9.41 -7.37 23.33
N GLU A 109 9.36 -6.49 22.35
CA GLU A 109 8.32 -6.41 21.33
C GLU A 109 8.33 -7.63 20.39
N ALA A 110 9.46 -8.34 20.27
CA ALA A 110 9.54 -9.53 19.43
C ALA A 110 8.54 -10.61 19.84
N ALA A 111 8.22 -10.65 21.14
CA ALA A 111 7.28 -11.60 21.71
C ALA A 111 5.80 -11.30 21.40
N THR A 112 5.45 -10.03 21.18
CA THR A 112 4.05 -9.57 21.06
C THR A 112 3.70 -9.09 19.66
N ASP A 113 4.66 -8.50 18.95
CA ASP A 113 4.45 -7.78 17.69
C ASP A 113 5.25 -8.41 16.53
N GLY A 114 6.09 -9.41 16.84
CA GLY A 114 6.94 -10.11 15.90
C GLY A 114 6.56 -11.58 15.71
N LEU A 115 7.25 -12.21 14.77
CA LEU A 115 7.34 -13.66 14.65
C LEU A 115 8.74 -14.07 15.10
N VAL A 116 8.80 -14.99 16.06
CA VAL A 116 10.04 -15.63 16.52
C VAL A 116 9.86 -17.14 16.46
N LEU A 117 10.76 -17.82 15.75
CA LEU A 117 10.78 -19.26 15.61
C LEU A 117 12.06 -19.80 16.23
N THR A 118 11.92 -20.57 17.32
CA THR A 118 13.05 -21.20 18.01
C THR A 118 13.00 -22.72 17.91
N ALA A 119 14.16 -23.34 17.74
CA ALA A 119 14.33 -24.79 17.70
C ALA A 119 14.92 -25.29 19.01
N SER A 120 14.34 -26.34 19.58
CA SER A 120 14.83 -27.01 20.78
C SER A 120 14.57 -28.51 20.71
N GLY A 121 15.65 -29.29 20.63
CA GLY A 121 15.56 -30.74 20.47
C GLY A 121 14.78 -31.11 19.22
N THR A 122 13.61 -31.75 19.40
CA THR A 122 12.72 -32.20 18.32
C THR A 122 11.47 -31.34 18.16
N ALA A 123 11.48 -30.11 18.66
CA ALA A 123 10.35 -29.20 18.55
C ALA A 123 10.78 -27.81 18.08
N LEU A 124 9.93 -27.21 17.26
CA LEU A 124 9.92 -25.78 16.98
C LEU A 124 8.92 -25.11 17.92
N THR A 125 9.26 -23.94 18.41
CA THR A 125 8.33 -23.05 19.12
C THR A 125 8.14 -21.83 18.25
N LEU A 126 6.91 -21.66 17.77
CA LEU A 126 6.46 -20.47 17.05
C LEU A 126 5.86 -19.51 18.05
N GLN A 127 6.39 -18.30 18.09
CA GLN A 127 5.79 -17.19 18.82
C GLN A 127 5.37 -16.12 17.83
N VAL A 128 4.08 -15.76 17.85
CA VAL A 128 3.49 -14.76 16.96
C VAL A 128 2.29 -14.11 17.64
N ASP A 129 2.18 -12.78 17.57
CA ASP A 129 1.08 -12.00 18.16
C ASP A 129 0.79 -12.33 19.63
N GLY A 130 1.84 -12.54 20.44
CA GLY A 130 1.74 -12.93 21.85
C GLY A 130 1.23 -14.34 22.11
N ARG A 131 1.05 -15.15 21.05
CA ARG A 131 0.70 -16.58 21.14
C ARG A 131 1.94 -17.43 20.95
N THR A 132 1.96 -18.55 21.65
CA THR A 132 3.03 -19.55 21.53
C THR A 132 2.42 -20.88 21.11
N GLU A 133 2.96 -21.44 20.03
CA GLU A 133 2.61 -22.75 19.52
C GLU A 133 3.86 -23.62 19.46
N ARG A 134 3.72 -24.89 19.87
CA ARG A 134 4.81 -25.86 19.81
C ARG A 134 4.52 -26.87 18.72
N LEU A 135 5.44 -26.94 17.77
CA LEU A 135 5.31 -27.71 16.54
C LEU A 135 6.33 -28.86 16.60
N PRO A 136 5.89 -30.13 16.50
CA PRO A 136 6.82 -31.25 16.47
C PRO A 136 7.60 -31.25 15.15
N VAL A 137 8.91 -31.48 15.23
CA VAL A 137 9.78 -31.64 14.06
C VAL A 137 10.02 -33.12 13.86
N THR A 138 9.60 -33.65 12.71
CA THR A 138 9.95 -35.01 12.29
C THR A 138 11.26 -34.94 11.51
N ALA A 139 12.29 -35.64 11.97
CA ALA A 139 13.58 -35.67 11.29
C ALA A 139 13.41 -36.30 9.89
N GLY A 140 13.79 -35.55 8.85
CA GLY A 140 13.80 -36.02 7.45
C GLY A 140 12.76 -35.40 6.51
N ASP A 141 11.83 -34.58 7.01
CA ASP A 141 10.85 -33.86 6.17
C ASP A 141 11.18 -32.35 6.11
N ASP A 142 11.05 -31.75 4.92
CA ASP A 142 11.12 -30.29 4.75
C ASP A 142 9.90 -29.64 5.40
N VAL A 143 10.12 -28.65 6.28
CA VAL A 143 9.06 -28.02 7.05
C VAL A 143 8.66 -26.70 6.37
N SER A 144 7.37 -26.57 6.02
CA SER A 144 6.80 -25.39 5.36
C SER A 144 5.71 -24.77 6.24
N TYR A 145 5.73 -23.45 6.41
CA TYR A 145 4.69 -22.67 7.09
C TYR A 145 4.21 -21.53 6.17
N ALA A 146 2.89 -21.38 6.07
CA ALA A 146 2.20 -20.33 5.31
C ALA A 146 1.20 -19.60 6.22
#